data_AF-A0A2P8KER0-F1
#
_entry.id   AF-A0A2P8KER0-F1
#
_cell.length_a   1.000
_cell.length_b   1.000
_cell.length_c   1.000
_cell.angle_alpha   90.00
_cell.angle_beta   90.00
_cell.angle_gamma   90.00
#
_symmetry.space_group_name_H-M   'P 1'
#
loop_
_entity.id
_entity.type
_entity.pdbx_description
1 polymer ?
#
loop_
_entity_poly.entity_id
_entity_poly.type
_entity_poly.pdbx_seq_one_letter_code
_entity_poly.pdbx_strand_id
1 'polypeptide(L)'
;MKMLVVLGEDIFERALEAAHASGTTVGAGTTGLGAPLTDDVRRWIDEVWDATEAALLKARREGRQAAAELVQKVDALLKQAAVELVDRCKAVKDAITDRLSDYITSVIDAALLRVRPALSIGGREMLVSSVTIEQRLMLSGSVKASLEEIVEFIAEGELTLSAEYGLPRA
;
A
#
# COMPACT_ATOMS: atom_id res chain seq x y z
N MET A 1 4.00 25.32 -0.42
CA MET A 1 3.01 25.20 -1.51
C MET A 1 2.19 23.95 -1.27
N LYS A 2 0.86 24.07 -1.17
CA LYS A 2 -0.05 22.93 -0.99
C LYS A 2 -0.55 22.48 -2.36
N MET A 3 -0.48 21.18 -2.64
CA MET A 3 -0.86 20.56 -3.89
C MET A 3 -1.78 19.38 -3.59
N LEU A 4 -2.93 19.35 -4.26
CA LEU A 4 -3.80 18.19 -4.28
C LEU A 4 -3.37 17.28 -5.42
N VAL A 5 -3.07 16.02 -5.12
CA VAL A 5 -2.76 15.01 -6.12
C VAL A 5 -3.94 14.05 -6.22
N VAL A 6 -4.58 14.04 -7.39
CA VAL A 6 -5.61 13.05 -7.73
C VAL A 6 -4.93 11.78 -8.22
N LEU A 7 -5.21 10.64 -7.59
CA LEU A 7 -4.61 9.35 -7.93
C LEU A 7 -5.14 8.87 -9.29
N GLY A 8 -4.27 8.84 -10.29
CA GLY A 8 -4.60 8.38 -11.64
C GLY A 8 -4.73 6.86 -11.71
N GLU A 9 -5.19 6.35 -12.86
CA GLU A 9 -5.26 4.89 -13.14
C GLU A 9 -3.86 4.29 -13.25
N ASP A 10 -2.97 5.01 -13.91
CA ASP A 10 -1.54 4.71 -14.01
C ASP A 10 -0.85 4.51 -12.66
N ILE A 11 -1.16 5.34 -11.66
CA ILE A 11 -0.56 5.21 -10.32
C ILE A 11 -1.01 3.92 -9.63
N PHE A 12 -2.28 3.57 -9.78
CA PHE A 12 -2.87 2.43 -9.11
C PHE A 12 -2.46 1.10 -9.74
N GLU A 13 -2.42 1.03 -11.07
CA GLU A 13 -1.91 -0.15 -11.78
C GLU A 13 -0.44 -0.42 -11.39
N ARG A 14 0.41 0.62 -11.39
CA ARG A 14 1.82 0.50 -10.96
C ARG A 14 1.95 0.10 -9.49
N ALA A 15 1.05 0.55 -8.63
CA ALA A 15 1.05 0.15 -7.23
C ALA A 15 0.65 -1.31 -7.04
N LEU A 16 -0.33 -1.81 -7.81
CA LEU A 16 -0.67 -3.23 -7.82
C LEU A 16 0.50 -4.08 -8.35
N GLU A 17 1.12 -3.68 -9.45
CA GLU A 17 2.30 -4.36 -9.99
C GLU A 17 3.45 -4.46 -8.98
N ALA A 18 3.72 -3.37 -8.24
CA ALA A 18 4.73 -3.35 -7.18
C ALA A 18 4.40 -4.35 -6.06
N ALA A 19 3.13 -4.41 -5.65
CA ALA A 19 2.67 -5.34 -4.62
C ALA A 19 2.69 -6.81 -5.07
N HIS A 20 2.51 -7.09 -6.36
CA HIS A 20 2.70 -8.46 -6.89
C HIS A 20 4.17 -8.87 -6.87
N ALA A 21 5.10 -7.95 -7.13
CA ALA A 21 6.53 -8.27 -7.18
C ALA A 21 7.11 -8.70 -5.82
N SER A 22 6.61 -8.14 -4.73
CA SER A 22 7.10 -8.41 -3.37
C SER A 22 6.64 -9.75 -2.77
N GLY A 23 5.57 -10.34 -3.31
CA GLY A 23 5.09 -11.68 -2.94
C GLY A 23 6.09 -12.82 -3.19
N THR A 24 7.16 -12.56 -3.94
CA THR A 24 8.18 -13.57 -4.32
C THR A 24 9.29 -13.72 -3.27
N THR A 25 9.43 -12.77 -2.35
CA THR A 25 10.55 -12.63 -1.41
C THR A 25 10.07 -12.59 0.04
N VAL A 26 9.26 -13.56 0.47
CA VAL A 26 9.14 -13.83 1.91
C VAL A 26 10.45 -14.50 2.36
N GLY A 27 11.44 -13.65 2.61
CA GLY A 27 12.74 -14.04 3.14
C GLY A 27 12.54 -14.65 4.52
N ALA A 28 13.04 -15.88 4.66
CA ALA A 28 13.18 -16.60 5.91
C ALA A 28 13.45 -15.68 7.10
N GLY A 29 12.44 -15.49 7.95
CA GLY A 29 12.59 -14.83 9.23
C GLY A 29 13.70 -15.51 10.03
N THR A 30 14.69 -14.71 10.38
CA THR A 30 15.89 -15.03 11.16
C THR A 30 15.54 -15.77 12.46
N THR A 31 15.80 -17.09 12.54
CA THR A 31 16.27 -17.86 13.74
C THR A 31 16.14 -19.38 13.60
N GLY A 32 15.61 -19.92 12.51
CA GLY A 32 15.65 -21.35 12.23
C GLY A 32 15.68 -21.58 10.73
N LEU A 33 16.41 -22.62 10.30
CA LEU A 33 16.49 -23.09 8.91
C LEU A 33 15.25 -22.69 8.10
N GLY A 34 15.41 -21.73 7.19
CA GLY A 34 14.33 -21.19 6.37
C GLY A 34 13.78 -22.28 5.47
N ALA A 35 12.77 -22.99 5.96
CA ALA A 35 12.02 -23.93 5.15
C ALA A 35 11.31 -23.12 4.06
N PRO A 36 11.42 -23.52 2.78
CA PRO A 36 10.67 -22.88 1.71
C PRO A 36 9.17 -22.90 2.05
N LEU A 37 8.46 -21.83 1.68
CA LEU A 37 7.00 -21.78 1.82
C LEU A 37 6.40 -23.05 1.22
N THR A 38 5.61 -23.78 2.00
CA THR A 38 4.88 -24.92 1.46
C THR A 38 3.78 -24.44 0.53
N ASP A 39 3.39 -25.29 -0.43
CA ASP A 39 2.38 -24.98 -1.43
C ASP A 39 1.06 -24.47 -0.80
N ASP A 40 0.70 -24.99 0.39
CA ASP A 40 -0.47 -24.53 1.14
C ASP A 40 -0.37 -23.07 1.61
N VAL A 41 0.79 -22.63 2.08
CA VAL A 41 0.98 -21.24 2.56
C VAL A 41 0.94 -20.29 1.36
N ARG A 42 1.55 -20.67 0.23
CA ARG A 42 1.49 -19.88 -1.00
C ARG A 42 0.07 -19.75 -1.51
N ARG A 43 -0.67 -20.86 -1.58
CA ARG A 43 -2.09 -20.86 -1.96
C ARG A 43 -2.91 -19.88 -1.10
N TRP A 44 -2.71 -19.91 0.21
CA TRP A 44 -3.39 -18.99 1.13
C TRP A 44 -2.98 -17.53 0.94
N ILE A 45 -1.70 -17.24 0.70
CA ILE A 45 -1.23 -15.89 0.38
C ILE A 45 -1.92 -15.38 -0.90
N ASP A 46 -1.93 -16.19 -1.95
CA ASP A 46 -2.51 -15.79 -3.23
C ASP A 46 -4.03 -15.60 -3.12
N GLU A 47 -4.74 -16.51 -2.45
CA GLU A 47 -6.20 -16.39 -2.26
C GLU A 47 -6.61 -15.17 -1.43
N VAL A 48 -5.87 -14.88 -0.35
CA VAL A 48 -6.11 -13.69 0.48
C VAL A 48 -5.76 -12.41 -0.31
N TRP A 49 -4.69 -12.45 -1.10
CA TRP A 49 -4.27 -11.32 -1.92
C TRP A 49 -5.27 -11.03 -3.03
N ASP A 50 -5.76 -12.04 -3.76
CA ASP A 50 -6.76 -11.86 -4.82
C ASP A 50 -8.03 -11.19 -4.28
N ALA A 51 -8.47 -11.57 -3.08
CA ALA A 51 -9.59 -10.92 -2.41
C ALA A 51 -9.28 -9.47 -1.98
N THR A 52 -8.03 -9.22 -1.56
CA THR A 52 -7.52 -7.89 -1.20
C THR A 52 -7.50 -6.99 -2.42
N GLU A 53 -6.90 -7.42 -3.52
CA GLU A 53 -6.84 -6.71 -4.79
C GLU A 53 -8.23 -6.40 -5.33
N ALA A 54 -9.14 -7.37 -5.29
CA ALA A 54 -10.53 -7.15 -5.67
C ALA A 54 -11.19 -6.06 -4.81
N ALA A 55 -10.89 -6.00 -3.50
CA ALA A 55 -11.38 -4.95 -2.62
C ALA A 55 -10.83 -3.57 -3.01
N LEU A 56 -9.52 -3.47 -3.29
CA LEU A 56 -8.87 -2.22 -3.71
C LEU A 56 -9.44 -1.72 -5.06
N LEU A 57 -9.60 -2.62 -6.04
CA LEU A 57 -10.18 -2.33 -7.34
C LEU A 57 -11.63 -1.83 -7.22
N LYS A 58 -12.43 -2.52 -6.41
CA LYS A 58 -13.83 -2.15 -6.18
C LYS A 58 -13.94 -0.82 -5.44
N ALA A 59 -13.10 -0.58 -4.43
CA ALA A 59 -13.04 0.67 -3.69
C ALA A 59 -12.75 1.85 -4.60
N ARG A 60 -11.79 1.69 -5.53
CA ARG A 60 -11.45 2.72 -6.51
C ARG A 60 -12.60 3.03 -7.46
N ARG A 61 -13.28 2.00 -7.97
CA ARG A 61 -14.30 2.15 -9.04
C ARG A 61 -15.65 2.60 -8.50
N GLU A 62 -16.04 2.07 -7.35
CA GLU A 62 -17.41 2.16 -6.82
C GLU A 62 -17.45 2.81 -5.41
N GLY A 63 -16.29 3.15 -4.85
CA GLY A 63 -16.16 3.75 -3.53
C GLY A 63 -16.08 2.73 -2.39
N ARG A 64 -15.76 3.24 -1.20
CA ARG A 64 -15.52 2.46 0.03
C ARG A 64 -16.63 1.47 0.37
N GLN A 65 -17.89 1.91 0.29
CA GLN A 65 -19.03 1.07 0.70
C GLN A 65 -19.17 -0.18 -0.17
N ALA A 66 -18.86 -0.07 -1.46
CA ALA A 66 -18.95 -1.18 -2.40
C ALA A 66 -17.88 -2.27 -2.12
N ALA A 67 -16.74 -1.89 -1.55
CA ALA A 67 -15.66 -2.80 -1.17
C ALA A 67 -15.85 -3.49 0.19
N ALA A 68 -16.82 -3.05 1.01
CA ALA A 68 -16.98 -3.52 2.38
C ALA A 68 -17.13 -5.05 2.49
N GLU A 69 -17.90 -5.68 1.59
CA GLU A 69 -18.07 -7.13 1.57
C GLU A 69 -16.76 -7.88 1.26
N LEU A 70 -15.93 -7.33 0.37
CA LEU A 70 -14.64 -7.92 0.01
C LEU A 70 -13.62 -7.79 1.15
N VAL A 71 -13.65 -6.68 1.89
CA VAL A 71 -12.86 -6.53 3.11
C VAL A 71 -13.26 -7.55 4.17
N GLN A 72 -14.56 -7.81 4.36
CA GLN A 72 -15.01 -8.88 5.25
C GLN A 72 -14.60 -10.27 4.75
N LYS A 73 -14.58 -10.49 3.43
CA LYS A 73 -14.07 -11.72 2.83
C LYS A 73 -12.60 -11.94 3.14
N VAL A 74 -11.76 -10.91 3.06
CA VAL A 74 -10.33 -10.98 3.43
C VAL A 74 -10.17 -11.38 4.90
N ASP A 75 -10.93 -10.78 5.81
CA ASP A 75 -10.92 -11.16 7.23
C ASP A 75 -11.36 -12.62 7.46
N ALA A 76 -12.38 -13.07 6.72
CA ALA A 76 -12.84 -14.46 6.78
C ALA A 76 -11.78 -15.44 6.27
N LEU A 77 -11.11 -15.14 5.14
CA LEU A 77 -10.03 -15.95 4.60
C LEU A 77 -8.84 -16.03 5.56
N LEU A 78 -8.45 -14.90 6.18
CA LEU A 78 -7.39 -14.90 7.19
C LEU A 78 -7.73 -15.74 8.43
N LYS A 79 -8.99 -15.73 8.85
CA LYS A 79 -9.48 -16.60 9.94
C LYS A 79 -9.45 -18.07 9.54
N GLN A 80 -9.82 -18.41 8.31
CA GLN A 80 -9.73 -19.78 7.79
C GLN A 80 -8.28 -20.24 7.69
N ALA A 81 -7.38 -19.41 7.15
CA ALA A 81 -5.95 -19.67 7.13
C ALA A 81 -5.38 -19.88 8.55
N ALA A 82 -5.89 -19.14 9.55
CA ALA A 82 -5.49 -19.34 10.95
C ALA A 82 -5.88 -20.71 11.50
N VAL A 83 -7.04 -21.24 11.09
CA VAL A 83 -7.50 -22.58 11.49
C VAL A 83 -6.72 -23.67 10.76
N GLU A 84 -6.45 -23.50 9.47
CA GLU A 84 -5.76 -24.53 8.65
C GLU A 84 -4.25 -24.58 8.88
N LEU A 85 -3.59 -23.42 8.94
CA LEU A 85 -2.13 -23.32 8.97
C LEU A 85 -1.55 -23.22 10.38
N VAL A 86 -2.39 -22.95 11.39
CA VAL A 86 -2.03 -22.80 12.81
C VAL A 86 -0.79 -21.88 12.97
N ASP A 87 0.39 -22.45 13.17
CA ASP A 87 1.65 -21.72 13.40
C ASP A 87 2.15 -20.96 12.16
N ARG A 88 1.75 -21.38 10.96
CA ARG A 88 2.17 -20.76 9.69
C ARG A 88 1.25 -19.65 9.21
N CYS A 89 0.12 -19.42 9.88
CA CYS A 89 -0.78 -18.30 9.57
C CYS A 89 -0.06 -16.94 9.66
N LYS A 90 0.93 -16.82 10.56
CA LYS A 90 1.74 -15.62 10.68
C LYS A 90 2.43 -15.28 9.35
N ALA A 91 2.97 -16.26 8.64
CA ALA A 91 3.62 -16.03 7.35
C ALA A 91 2.65 -15.49 6.29
N VAL A 92 1.38 -15.91 6.31
CA VAL A 92 0.34 -15.35 5.43
C VAL A 92 0.07 -13.90 5.80
N LYS A 93 -0.13 -13.61 7.09
CA LYS A 93 -0.40 -12.23 7.56
C LYS A 93 0.75 -11.28 7.25
N ASP A 94 1.99 -11.71 7.52
CA ASP A 94 3.20 -10.93 7.27
C ASP A 94 3.31 -10.65 5.75
N ALA A 95 3.17 -11.67 4.90
CA ALA A 95 3.22 -11.51 3.45
C ALA A 95 2.14 -10.54 2.89
N ILE A 96 0.91 -10.61 3.40
CA ILE A 96 -0.16 -9.69 2.98
C ILE A 96 0.12 -8.26 3.47
N THR A 97 0.66 -8.12 4.68
CA THR A 97 1.05 -6.82 5.24
C THR A 97 2.17 -6.19 4.42
N ASP A 98 3.16 -6.98 4.00
CA ASP A 98 4.25 -6.54 3.15
C ASP A 98 3.72 -6.06 1.79
N ARG A 99 2.87 -6.86 1.12
CA ARG A 99 2.26 -6.46 -0.17
C ARG A 99 1.43 -5.17 -0.05
N LEU A 100 0.66 -5.00 1.03
CA LEU A 100 -0.09 -3.77 1.30
C LEU A 100 0.85 -2.57 1.55
N SER A 101 1.97 -2.79 2.24
CA SER A 101 2.97 -1.75 2.51
C SER A 101 3.66 -1.30 1.22
N ASP A 102 4.00 -2.24 0.33
CA ASP A 102 4.59 -1.93 -0.98
C ASP A 102 3.60 -1.23 -1.90
N TYR A 103 2.34 -1.65 -1.87
CA TYR A 103 1.25 -0.95 -2.56
C TYR A 103 1.20 0.53 -2.14
N ILE A 104 1.12 0.82 -0.83
CA ILE A 104 1.07 2.20 -0.32
C ILE A 104 2.33 2.97 -0.70
N THR A 105 3.51 2.37 -0.54
CA THR A 105 4.80 2.98 -0.86
C THR A 105 4.84 3.40 -2.33
N SER A 106 4.40 2.51 -3.23
CA SER A 106 4.34 2.80 -4.66
C SER A 106 3.36 3.92 -5.01
N VAL A 107 2.19 3.97 -4.33
CA VAL A 107 1.25 5.09 -4.49
C VAL A 107 1.88 6.42 -4.04
N ILE A 108 2.55 6.43 -2.89
CA ILE A 108 3.21 7.61 -2.35
C ILE A 108 4.33 8.08 -3.29
N ASP A 109 5.20 7.17 -3.72
CA ASP A 109 6.31 7.48 -4.63
C ASP A 109 5.81 8.06 -5.95
N ALA A 110 4.77 7.46 -6.52
CA ALA A 110 4.13 7.97 -7.73
C ALA A 110 3.53 9.37 -7.54
N ALA A 111 2.97 9.65 -6.37
CA ALA A 111 2.47 10.99 -6.06
C ALA A 111 3.60 12.01 -5.85
N LEU A 112 4.70 11.61 -5.20
CA LEU A 112 5.88 12.45 -4.99
C LEU A 112 6.57 12.83 -6.30
N LEU A 113 6.54 11.96 -7.32
CA LEU A 113 7.05 12.28 -8.66
C LEU A 113 6.34 13.47 -9.33
N ARG A 114 5.13 13.82 -8.88
CA ARG A 114 4.41 15.01 -9.38
C ARG A 114 4.89 16.31 -8.74
N VAL A 115 5.65 16.24 -7.65
CA VAL A 115 6.28 17.40 -7.04
C VAL A 115 7.46 17.82 -7.90
N ARG A 116 7.50 19.10 -8.32
CA ARG A 116 8.64 19.61 -9.08
C ARG A 116 9.86 19.72 -8.15
N PRO A 117 11.04 19.21 -8.54
CA PRO A 117 12.24 19.33 -7.71
C PRO A 117 12.75 20.76 -7.63
N ALA A 118 12.44 21.60 -8.64
CA ALA A 118 12.83 22.99 -8.71
C ALA A 118 11.71 23.86 -9.29
N LEU A 119 11.63 25.11 -8.82
CA LEU A 119 10.75 26.16 -9.32
C LEU A 119 11.54 27.43 -9.57
N SER A 120 11.24 28.14 -10.66
CA SER A 120 11.80 29.47 -10.91
C SER A 120 10.78 30.53 -10.50
N ILE A 121 11.13 31.37 -9.52
CA ILE A 121 10.31 32.49 -9.06
C ILE A 121 11.15 33.76 -9.14
N GLY A 122 10.72 34.74 -9.95
CA GLY A 122 11.43 36.00 -10.10
C GLY A 122 12.86 35.86 -10.64
N GLY A 123 13.11 34.87 -11.51
CA GLY A 123 14.43 34.61 -12.10
C GLY A 123 15.43 33.91 -11.18
N ARG A 124 14.99 33.49 -9.98
CA ARG A 124 15.79 32.67 -9.05
C ARG A 124 15.26 31.24 -9.03
N GLU A 125 16.16 30.28 -9.10
CA GLU A 125 15.83 28.87 -8.93
C GLU A 125 15.73 28.54 -7.45
N MET A 126 14.61 27.95 -7.06
CA MET A 126 14.33 27.44 -5.72
C MET A 126 14.22 25.92 -5.81
N LEU A 127 14.93 25.22 -4.93
CA LEU A 127 14.90 23.76 -4.84
C LEU A 127 13.91 23.34 -3.75
N VAL A 128 13.30 22.17 -3.91
CA VAL A 128 12.45 21.61 -2.86
C VAL A 128 13.31 21.34 -1.61
N SER A 129 12.89 21.86 -0.47
CA SER A 129 13.59 21.71 0.81
C SER A 129 12.93 20.66 1.70
N SER A 130 11.60 20.55 1.64
CA SER A 130 10.83 19.56 2.37
C SER A 130 9.55 19.21 1.60
N VAL A 131 9.10 17.97 1.71
CA VAL A 131 7.78 17.54 1.23
C VAL A 131 7.09 16.81 2.38
N THR A 132 5.94 17.31 2.78
CA THR A 132 5.11 16.74 3.84
C THR A 132 3.87 16.13 3.22
N ILE A 133 3.58 14.88 3.58
CA ILE A 133 2.36 14.17 3.21
C ILE A 133 1.40 14.25 4.40
N GLU A 134 0.25 14.90 4.23
CA GLU A 134 -0.74 15.09 5.29
C GLU A 134 -1.82 13.99 5.25
N GLN A 135 -1.41 12.72 5.26
CA GLN A 135 -2.35 11.61 5.32
C GLN A 135 -1.94 10.61 6.38
N ARG A 136 -2.84 10.40 7.34
CA ARG A 136 -2.59 9.53 8.49
C ARG A 136 -3.14 8.14 8.17
N LEU A 137 -2.26 7.26 7.70
CA LEU A 137 -2.53 5.82 7.64
C LEU A 137 -1.99 5.20 8.92
N MET A 138 -2.89 4.70 9.78
CA MET A 138 -2.53 3.90 10.95
C MET A 138 -2.55 2.42 10.58
N LEU A 139 -1.42 1.94 10.04
CA LEU A 139 -1.22 0.51 9.87
C LEU A 139 -1.15 -0.17 11.25
N SER A 140 -2.30 -0.68 11.70
CA SER A 140 -2.41 -1.45 12.93
C SER A 140 -1.86 -2.86 12.73
N GLY A 141 -1.70 -3.62 13.81
CA GLY A 141 -1.32 -5.04 13.72
C GLY A 141 -2.38 -5.96 13.08
N SER A 142 -3.52 -5.41 12.66
CA SER A 142 -4.60 -6.15 11.99
C SER A 142 -4.64 -5.81 10.50
N VAL A 143 -4.41 -6.83 9.66
CA VAL A 143 -4.51 -6.73 8.20
C VAL A 143 -5.85 -6.14 7.75
N LYS A 144 -6.95 -6.51 8.42
CA LYS A 144 -8.28 -5.98 8.12
C LYS A 144 -8.34 -4.47 8.30
N ALA A 145 -7.88 -3.97 9.45
CA ALA A 145 -7.95 -2.54 9.73
C ALA A 145 -7.03 -1.75 8.79
N SER A 146 -5.83 -2.28 8.50
CA SER A 146 -4.95 -1.70 7.49
C SER A 146 -5.62 -1.66 6.11
N LEU A 147 -6.31 -2.74 5.69
CA LEU A 147 -7.04 -2.76 4.44
C LEU A 147 -8.22 -1.79 4.42
N GLU A 148 -8.96 -1.64 5.52
CA GLU A 148 -10.07 -0.68 5.64
C GLU A 148 -9.60 0.76 5.44
N GLU A 149 -8.46 1.12 6.04
CA GLU A 149 -7.86 2.45 5.87
C GLU A 149 -7.34 2.68 4.45
N ILE A 150 -6.73 1.66 3.84
CA ILE A 150 -6.24 1.76 2.45
C ILE A 150 -7.42 1.87 1.47
N VAL A 151 -8.50 1.12 1.70
CA VAL A 151 -9.73 1.20 0.90
C VAL A 151 -10.38 2.57 1.03
N GLU A 152 -10.39 3.16 2.22
CA GLU A 152 -10.85 4.52 2.45
C GLU A 152 -9.99 5.53 1.70
N PHE A 153 -8.68 5.44 1.83
CA PHE A 153 -7.71 6.27 1.12
C PHE A 153 -7.89 6.23 -0.41
N ILE A 154 -8.02 5.03 -0.99
CA ILE A 154 -8.17 4.86 -2.44
C ILE A 154 -9.53 5.36 -2.92
N ALA A 155 -10.59 5.15 -2.13
CA ALA A 155 -11.92 5.61 -2.48
C ALA A 155 -12.03 7.14 -2.48
N GLU A 156 -11.29 7.81 -1.60
CA GLU A 156 -11.14 9.28 -1.65
C GLU A 156 -10.36 9.71 -2.89
N GLY A 157 -9.35 8.93 -3.30
CA GLY A 157 -8.59 9.15 -4.53
C GLY A 157 -7.73 10.43 -4.50
N GLU A 158 -7.58 11.04 -3.33
CA GLU A 158 -6.93 12.32 -3.12
C GLU A 158 -5.79 12.19 -2.10
N LEU A 159 -4.61 12.69 -2.48
CA LEU A 159 -3.46 12.84 -1.60
C LEU A 159 -3.09 14.32 -1.51
N THR A 160 -3.01 14.82 -0.28
CA THR A 160 -2.56 16.18 -0.01
C THR A 160 -1.05 16.21 0.23
N LEU A 161 -0.33 16.93 -0.64
CA LEU A 161 1.11 17.14 -0.54
C LEU A 161 1.42 18.62 -0.25
N SER A 162 2.25 18.86 0.74
CA SER A 162 2.76 20.18 1.10
C SER A 162 4.27 20.23 0.81
N ALA A 163 4.67 20.93 -0.25
CA ALA A 163 6.08 21.09 -0.62
C ALA A 163 6.60 22.48 -0.24
N GLU A 164 7.73 22.54 0.44
CA GLU A 164 8.47 23.76 0.77
C GLU A 164 9.63 23.92 -0.20
N TYR A 165 9.86 25.14 -0.68
CA TYR A 165 10.96 25.46 -1.60
C TYR A 165 11.86 26.50 -0.96
N GLY A 166 13.16 26.24 -0.99
CA GLY A 166 14.20 27.10 -0.44
C GLY A 166 15.27 27.43 -1.48
N LEU A 167 16.12 28.39 -1.15
CA LEU A 167 17.33 28.63 -1.93
C LEU A 167 18.28 27.44 -1.75
N PRO A 168 19.08 27.08 -2.78
CA PRO A 168 20.13 26.09 -2.62
C PRO A 168 21.04 26.49 -1.45
N ARG A 169 21.20 25.61 -0.46
CA ARG A 169 22.20 25.85 0.58
C ARG A 169 23.58 25.79 -0.08
N ALA A 170 24.35 26.87 0.07
CA ALA A 170 25.72 26.97 -0.41
C ALA A 170 26.66 26.00 0.33
#